data_AF-A0A8C7JY54-F1
#
_entry.id   AF-A0A8C7JY54-F1
#
_cell.length_a   1.000
_cell.length_b   1.000
_cell.length_c   1.000
_cell.angle_alpha   90.00
_cell.angle_beta   90.00
_cell.angle_gamma   90.00
#
_symmetry.space_group_name_H-M   'P 1'
#
loop_
_entity.id
_entity.type
_entity.pdbx_description
1 polymer ?
#
loop_
_entity_poly.entity_id
_entity_poly.type
_entity_poly.pdbx_seq_one_letter_code
_entity_poly.pdbx_strand_id
1 'polypeptide(L)' 'MLGQVVKQKSHLGFNLATLSTLVKWIEGCVCDDPFLNPELMRANPWVEKGKCVIL' A
#
# COMPACT_ATOMS: atom_id res chain seq x y z
N MET A 1 39.90 27.02 -9.86
CA MET A 1 38.47 27.39 -9.82
C MET A 1 37.71 26.22 -10.43
N LEU A 2 37.34 25.22 -9.62
CA LEU A 2 36.00 25.05 -9.03
C LEU A 2 34.89 25.14 -10.07
N GLY A 3 34.33 23.98 -10.42
CA GLY A 3 33.17 23.89 -11.31
C GLY A 3 32.78 22.47 -11.64
N GLN A 4 32.87 21.54 -10.68
CA GLN A 4 32.13 20.29 -10.77
C GLN A 4 30.64 20.65 -10.68
N VAL A 5 29.99 20.78 -11.82
CA VAL A 5 28.53 20.87 -11.89
C VAL A 5 28.01 19.52 -11.42
N VAL A 6 27.61 19.49 -10.16
CA VAL A 6 27.03 18.34 -9.46
C VAL A 6 25.85 17.85 -10.30
N LYS A 7 26.04 16.71 -10.97
CA LYS A 7 24.94 15.95 -11.56
C LYS A 7 24.14 15.37 -10.41
N GLN A 8 23.18 16.13 -9.89
CA GLN A 8 22.17 15.62 -8.96
C GLN A 8 21.32 14.59 -9.70
N LYS A 9 21.74 13.33 -9.63
CA LYS A 9 20.89 12.20 -9.96
C LYS A 9 19.95 12.06 -8.77
N SER A 10 18.70 12.49 -8.94
CA SER A 10 17.63 12.29 -7.97
C SER A 10 17.62 10.81 -7.55
N HIS A 11 17.90 10.56 -6.28
CA HIS A 11 18.10 9.22 -5.72
C HIS A 11 16.78 8.45 -5.48
N LEU A 12 15.74 8.75 -6.26
CA LEU A 12 14.46 8.06 -6.19
C LEU A 12 14.25 7.27 -7.49
N GLY A 13 15.07 6.24 -7.66
CA GLY A 13 14.91 5.27 -8.72
C GLY A 13 13.73 4.36 -8.38
N PHE A 14 12.53 4.73 -8.79
CA PHE A 14 11.36 3.88 -8.66
C PHE A 14 11.49 2.71 -9.65
N ASN A 15 11.72 1.50 -9.13
CA ASN A 15 11.90 0.31 -9.97
C ASN A 15 10.53 -0.30 -10.32
N LEU A 16 10.21 -0.35 -11.61
CA LEU A 16 8.95 -0.92 -12.11
C LEU A 16 8.75 -2.40 -11.72
N ALA A 17 9.84 -3.15 -11.54
CA ALA A 17 9.77 -4.53 -11.06
C ALA A 17 9.30 -4.60 -9.60
N THR A 18 9.78 -3.69 -8.75
CA THR A 18 9.34 -3.58 -7.35
C THR A 18 7.86 -3.20 -7.26
N LEU A 19 7.40 -2.32 -8.13
CA LEU A 19 5.99 -1.99 -8.29
C LEU A 19 5.14 -3.21 -8.63
N SER A 20 5.54 -3.98 -9.65
CA SER A 20 4.77 -5.15 -10.08
C SER A 20 4.68 -6.19 -8.97
N THR A 21 5.76 -6.41 -8.22
CA THR A 21 5.76 -7.28 -7.03
C THR A 21 4.82 -6.76 -5.96
N LEU A 22 4.83 -5.45 -5.68
CA LEU A 22 3.93 -4.83 -4.70
C LEU A 22 2.47 -4.99 -5.12
N VAL A 23 2.13 -4.75 -6.38
CA VAL A 23 0.76 -4.91 -6.90
C VAL A 23 0.27 -6.35 -6.72
N LYS A 24 1.07 -7.35 -7.13
CA LYS A 24 0.71 -8.76 -6.96
C LYS A 24 0.53 -9.16 -5.49
N TRP A 25 1.34 -8.59 -4.61
CA TRP A 25 1.22 -8.84 -3.17
C TRP A 25 -0.09 -8.24 -2.62
N ILE A 26 -0.42 -7.00 -2.99
CA ILE A 26 -1.70 -6.37 -2.62
C ILE A 26 -2.88 -7.19 -3.13
N GLU A 27 -2.88 -7.57 -4.41
CA GLU A 27 -3.93 -8.39 -5.02
C GLU A 27 -4.15 -9.72 -4.28
N GLY A 28 -3.06 -10.35 -3.79
CA GLY A 28 -3.14 -11.56 -2.99
C GLY A 28 -3.68 -11.35 -1.57
N CYS A 29 -3.52 -10.15 -0.99
CA CYS A 29 -3.94 -9.86 0.39
C CYS A 29 -5.34 -9.24 0.49
N VAL A 30 -5.82 -8.55 -0.55
CA VAL A 30 -7.11 -7.85 -0.56
C VAL A 30 -8.29 -8.76 -0.21
N CYS A 31 -8.28 -10.00 -0.70
CA CYS A 31 -9.37 -10.95 -0.47
C CYS A 31 -9.49 -11.39 1.00
N ASP A 32 -8.38 -11.38 1.74
CA ASP A 32 -8.33 -11.82 3.14
C ASP A 32 -8.32 -10.64 4.13
N ASP A 33 -8.31 -9.41 3.63
CA ASP A 33 -8.31 -8.21 4.45
C ASP A 33 -9.73 -7.93 4.97
N PRO A 34 -9.96 -7.96 6.29
CA PRO A 34 -11.29 -7.77 6.89
C PRO A 34 -11.83 -6.34 6.78
N PHE A 35 -11.05 -5.39 6.28
CA PHE A 35 -11.51 -4.03 5.98
C PHE A 35 -11.83 -3.84 4.49
N LEU A 36 -11.27 -4.66 3.60
CA LEU A 36 -11.49 -4.57 2.15
C LEU A 36 -12.44 -5.65 1.62
N ASN A 37 -12.58 -6.77 2.35
CA ASN A 37 -13.55 -7.81 2.05
C ASN A 37 -14.83 -7.61 2.89
N PRO A 38 -15.98 -7.27 2.27
CA PRO A 38 -17.23 -7.01 2.99
C PRO A 38 -17.79 -8.23 3.74
N GLU A 39 -17.52 -9.45 3.25
CA GLU A 39 -17.97 -10.68 3.92
C GLU A 39 -17.21 -10.91 5.22
N LEU A 40 -15.89 -10.67 5.21
CA LEU A 40 -15.04 -10.76 6.41
C LEU A 40 -15.28 -9.59 7.37
N MET A 41 -15.53 -8.40 6.82
CA MET A 41 -15.84 -7.20 7.57
C MET A 41 -17.08 -7.36 8.44
N ARG A 42 -18.09 -8.10 7.96
CA ARG A 42 -19.31 -8.36 8.72
C ARG A 42 -19.03 -9.15 10.01
N ALA A 43 -18.01 -10.00 10.01
CA ALA A 43 -17.58 -10.77 11.17
C ALA A 43 -16.59 -10.00 12.07
N ASN A 44 -16.22 -8.76 11.73
CA ASN A 44 -15.28 -7.97 12.52
C ASN A 44 -15.94 -7.48 13.82
N PRO A 45 -15.45 -7.87 15.02
CA PRO A 45 -16.05 -7.49 16.29
C PRO A 45 -16.10 -5.99 16.56
N TRP A 46 -15.29 -5.18 15.87
CA TRP A 46 -15.32 -3.73 15.97
C TRP A 46 -16.43 -3.09 15.15
N VAL A 47 -16.83 -3.73 14.04
CA VAL A 47 -17.97 -3.31 13.21
C VAL A 47 -19.28 -3.65 13.92
N GLU A 48 -19.43 -4.89 14.42
CA GLU A 48 -20.62 -5.30 15.17
C GLU A 48 -20.87 -4.46 16.43
N LYS A 49 -19.80 -4.02 17.11
CA LYS A 49 -19.90 -3.18 18.31
C LYS A 49 -20.08 -1.69 18.01
N GLY A 50 -20.26 -1.30 16.74
CA GLY A 50 -20.44 0.10 16.33
C GLY A 50 -19.24 1.01 16.62
N LYS A 51 -18.04 0.43 16.81
CA LYS A 51 -16.81 1.16 17.17
C LYS A 51 -15.97 1.58 15.98
N CYS A 52 -16.32 1.10 14.78
CA CYS A 52 -15.65 1.44 13.54
C CYS A 52 -16.66 2.11 12.60
N VAL A 53 -16.39 3.36 12.24
CA VAL A 53 -17.04 4.05 11.12
C VAL A 53 -16.05 4.00 9.96
N ILE A 54 -16.42 3.30 8.90
CA ILE A 54 -15.69 3.40 7.63
C ILE A 54 -16.16 4.69 6.97
N LEU A 55 -15.23 5.63 6.80
CA LEU A 55 -15.48 6.95 6.20
C LEU A 55 -15.71 6.85 4.69
#